data_AF-A0A1G6XVV6-F1
#
_entry.id   AF-A0A1G6XVV6-F1
#
_cell.length_a   1.000
_cell.length_b   1.000
_cell.length_c   1.000
_cell.angle_alpha   90.00
_cell.angle_beta   90.00
_cell.angle_gamma   90.00
#
_symmetry.space_group_name_H-M   'P 1'
#
loop_
_entity.id
_entity.type
_entity.pdbx_description
1 polymer ?
#
loop_
_entity_poly.entity_id
_entity_poly.type
_entity_poly.pdbx_seq_one_letter_code
_entity_poly.pdbx_strand_id
1 'polypeptide(L)'
;MKNSEIMARALADASGVSLGDIQQLVAAASATLPPGHRLDDEVPEAEAARMLESFRRNQQGIRLWLLNGYVQAVASAPPRAPTMDNAR
;
A
#
# COMPACT_ATOMS: atom_id res chain seq x y z
N MET A 1 6.36 -10.61 13.66
CA MET A 1 5.40 -9.79 12.88
C MET A 1 6.05 -9.54 11.55
N LYS A 2 5.34 -9.79 10.45
CA LYS A 2 5.93 -9.64 9.12
C LYS A 2 6.01 -8.18 8.68
N ASN A 3 6.98 -7.86 7.83
CA ASN A 3 7.08 -6.54 7.20
C ASN A 3 5.80 -6.14 6.44
N SER A 4 5.12 -7.09 5.80
CA SER A 4 3.82 -6.88 5.15
C SER A 4 2.73 -6.40 6.11
N GLU A 5 2.69 -6.94 7.33
CA GLU A 5 1.74 -6.53 8.37
C GLU A 5 2.05 -5.12 8.89
N ILE A 6 3.34 -4.80 9.06
CA ILE A 6 3.81 -3.46 9.47
C ILE A 6 3.43 -2.43 8.40
N MET A 7 3.68 -2.75 7.13
CA MET A 7 3.33 -1.91 5.99
C MET A 7 1.82 -1.69 5.92
N ALA A 8 1.02 -2.75 6.07
CA ALA A 8 -0.44 -2.64 6.05
C ALA A 8 -0.96 -1.73 7.17
N ARG A 9 -0.43 -1.85 8.39
CA ARG A 9 -0.79 -0.99 9.52
C ARG A 9 -0.43 0.47 9.26
N ALA A 10 0.78 0.74 8.78
CA ALA A 10 1.24 2.11 8.47
C ALA A 10 0.39 2.77 7.36
N LEU A 11 0.02 2.01 6.33
CA LEU A 11 -0.81 2.49 5.23
C LEU A 11 -2.26 2.72 5.66
N ALA A 12 -2.83 1.83 6.48
CA ALA A 12 -4.16 2.01 7.04
C ALA A 12 -4.23 3.28 7.89
N ASP A 13 -3.25 3.48 8.77
CA ASP A 13 -3.14 4.68 9.59
C ASP A 13 -3.04 5.94 8.71
N ALA A 14 -2.19 5.94 7.67
CA ALA A 14 -1.97 7.12 6.81
C ALA A 14 -3.15 7.44 5.86
N SER A 15 -3.85 6.43 5.37
CA SER A 15 -4.93 6.59 4.39
C SER A 15 -6.32 6.74 5.01
N GLY A 16 -6.51 6.27 6.26
CA GLY A 16 -7.83 6.17 6.89
C GLY A 16 -8.70 5.03 6.33
N VAL A 17 -8.15 4.19 5.45
CA VAL A 17 -8.80 2.99 4.93
C VAL A 17 -8.74 1.87 5.97
N SER A 18 -9.71 0.96 5.95
CA SER A 18 -9.74 -0.15 6.90
C SER A 18 -8.47 -1.01 6.79
N LEU A 19 -8.00 -1.51 7.94
CA LEU A 19 -6.83 -2.37 7.98
C LEU A 19 -7.02 -3.64 7.13
N GLY A 20 -8.23 -4.21 7.13
CA GLY A 20 -8.56 -5.40 6.34
C GLY A 20 -8.40 -5.19 4.84
N ASP A 21 -8.91 -4.07 4.30
CA ASP A 21 -8.79 -3.75 2.88
C ASP A 21 -7.32 -3.53 2.49
N ILE A 22 -6.57 -2.83 3.33
CA ILE A 22 -5.14 -2.60 3.10
C ILE A 22 -4.34 -3.90 3.20
N GLN A 23 -4.68 -4.81 4.11
CA GLN A 23 -4.05 -6.14 4.19
C GLN A 23 -4.26 -6.94 2.90
N GLN A 24 -5.48 -6.92 2.34
CA GLN A 24 -5.77 -7.57 1.06
C GLN A 24 -4.96 -6.94 -0.08
N LEU A 25 -4.87 -5.60 -0.12
CA LEU A 25 -4.07 -4.87 -1.09
C LEU A 25 -2.58 -5.25 -1.00
N VAL A 26 -2.01 -5.26 0.21
CA VAL A 26 -0.60 -5.61 0.43
C VAL A 26 -0.35 -7.07 0.05
N ALA A 27 -1.26 -7.99 0.36
CA ALA A 27 -1.15 -9.39 -0.05
C ALA A 27 -1.15 -9.55 -1.58
N ALA A 28 -2.09 -8.87 -2.27
CA ALA A 28 -2.16 -8.90 -3.73
C ALA A 28 -0.91 -8.30 -4.38
N ALA A 29 -0.39 -7.19 -3.85
CA ALA A 29 0.85 -6.60 -4.33
C ALA A 29 2.05 -7.53 -4.09
N SER A 30 2.14 -8.14 -2.90
CA SER A 30 3.23 -9.07 -2.55
C SER A 30 3.29 -10.28 -3.49
N ALA A 31 2.14 -10.79 -3.94
CA ALA A 31 2.08 -11.90 -4.90
C ALA A 31 2.69 -11.58 -6.28
N THR A 32 2.91 -10.30 -6.59
CA THR A 32 3.56 -9.86 -7.84
C THR A 32 5.07 -9.68 -7.69
N LEU A 33 5.60 -9.77 -6.46
CA LEU A 33 7.01 -9.60 -6.18
C LEU A 33 7.79 -10.90 -6.39
N PRO A 34 9.08 -10.82 -6.79
CA PRO A 34 9.92 -12.00 -6.93
C PRO A 34 10.17 -12.67 -5.57
N PRO A 35 10.49 -13.99 -5.57
CA PRO A 35 10.91 -14.70 -4.37
C PRO A 35 12.08 -14.01 -3.66
N GLY A 36 12.10 -14.06 -2.31
CA GLY A 36 13.13 -13.41 -1.50
C GLY A 36 12.90 -11.92 -1.24
N HIS A 37 11.69 -11.41 -1.52
CA HIS A 37 11.31 -10.05 -1.13
C HIS A 37 11.22 -9.91 0.40
N ARG A 38 11.48 -8.68 0.88
CA ARG A 38 11.54 -8.41 2.33
C ARG A 38 10.19 -8.35 3.03
N LEU A 39 9.06 -8.35 2.30
CA LEU A 39 7.72 -8.24 2.90
C LEU A 39 7.31 -9.47 3.73
N ASP A 40 7.94 -10.62 3.49
CA ASP A 40 7.72 -11.84 4.27
C ASP A 40 8.69 -11.98 5.45
N ASP A 41 9.69 -11.10 5.56
CA ASP A 41 10.65 -11.14 6.66
C ASP A 41 9.93 -10.93 8.00
N GLU A 42 10.24 -11.81 8.95
CA GLU A 42 9.81 -11.66 10.33
C GLU A 42 10.64 -10.57 11.03
N VAL A 43 9.92 -9.67 11.69
CA VAL A 43 10.49 -8.60 12.50
C VAL A 43 10.16 -8.85 13.98
N PRO A 44 11.15 -8.73 14.88
CA PRO A 44 10.92 -8.78 16.31
C PRO A 44 9.90 -7.72 16.76
N GLU A 45 9.02 -8.06 17.69
CA GLU A 45 7.93 -7.16 18.11
C GLU A 45 8.41 -5.78 18.58
N ALA A 46 9.50 -5.74 19.34
CA ALA A 46 10.09 -4.48 19.81
C ALA A 46 10.60 -3.59 18.66
N GLU A 47 11.07 -4.19 17.57
CA GLU A 47 11.47 -3.46 16.38
C GLU A 47 10.26 -3.03 15.56
N ALA A 48 9.29 -3.93 15.35
CA ALA A 48 8.03 -3.61 14.67
C ALA A 48 7.30 -2.43 15.34
N ALA A 49 7.25 -2.41 16.68
CA ALA A 49 6.65 -1.31 17.44
C ALA A 49 7.39 0.02 17.22
N ARG A 50 8.74 0.00 17.19
CA ARG A 50 9.55 1.19 16.88
C ARG A 50 9.31 1.70 15.46
N MET A 51 9.21 0.80 14.49
CA MET A 51 8.91 1.14 13.10
C MET A 51 7.53 1.78 12.98
N LEU A 52 6.49 1.17 13.56
CA LEU A 52 5.13 1.71 13.56
C LEU A 52 5.06 3.09 14.20
N GLU A 53 5.75 3.30 15.31
CA GLU A 53 5.80 4.62 15.94
C GLU A 53 6.51 5.67 15.07
N SER A 54 7.58 5.27 14.37
CA SER A 54 8.23 6.14 13.38
C SER A 54 7.26 6.53 12.26
N PHE A 55 6.49 5.57 11.74
CA PHE A 55 5.51 5.82 10.69
C PHE A 55 4.38 6.76 11.14
N ARG A 56 3.84 6.58 12.36
CA ARG A 56 2.83 7.48 12.92
C ARG A 56 3.32 8.93 12.99
N ARG A 57 4.57 9.14 13.44
CA ARG A 57 5.16 10.49 13.48
C ARG A 57 5.31 11.11 12.09
N ASN A 58 5.40 10.29 11.04
CA ASN A 58 5.50 10.74 9.64
C ASN A 58 4.24 10.49 8.81
N GLN A 59 3.08 10.30 9.45
CA GLN A 59 1.83 9.89 8.79
C GLN A 59 1.42 10.84 7.66
N GLN A 60 1.57 12.16 7.85
CA GLN A 60 1.25 13.15 6.81
C GLN A 60 2.17 13.04 5.59
N GLY A 61 3.45 12.75 5.80
CA GLY A 61 4.40 12.53 4.70
C GLY A 61 4.04 11.31 3.85
N ILE A 62 3.65 10.22 4.51
CA ILE A 62 3.16 9.00 3.84
C ILE A 62 1.89 9.30 3.04
N ARG A 63 0.95 10.04 3.63
CA ARG A 63 -0.29 10.43 2.94
C ARG A 63 -0.03 11.27 1.69
N LEU A 64 0.85 12.26 1.78
CA LEU A 64 1.23 13.08 0.62
C LEU A 64 1.91 12.24 -0.46
N TRP A 65 2.79 11.32 -0.06
CA TRP A 65 3.43 10.39 -1.00
C TRP A 65 2.40 9.53 -1.75
N LEU A 66 1.39 8.98 -1.04
CA LEU A 66 0.29 8.21 -1.66
C LEU A 66 -0.52 9.05 -2.65
N LEU A 67 -0.88 10.28 -2.30
CA LEU A 67 -1.63 11.18 -3.19
C LEU A 67 -0.84 11.52 -4.45
N ASN A 68 0.46 11.80 -4.31
CA ASN A 68 1.32 12.07 -5.46
C ASN A 68 1.45 10.85 -6.38
N GLY A 69 1.60 9.65 -5.79
CA GLY A 69 1.61 8.41 -6.55
C GLY A 69 0.31 8.18 -7.33
N TYR A 70 -0.84 8.47 -6.72
CA TYR A 70 -2.14 8.40 -7.39
C TYR A 70 -2.21 9.35 -8.59
N VAL A 71 -1.82 10.61 -8.42
CA VAL A 71 -1.82 11.61 -9.53
C VAL A 71 -0.93 11.14 -10.68
N GLN A 72 0.25 10.59 -10.39
CA GLN A 72 1.16 10.07 -11.41
C GLN A 72 0.59 8.84 -12.13
N ALA A 73 -0.04 7.92 -11.39
CA ALA A 73 -0.67 6.74 -11.96
C ALA A 73 -1.82 7.10 -12.89
N VAL A 74 -2.65 8.09 -12.52
CA VAL A 74 -3.73 8.59 -13.37
C VAL A 74 -3.19 9.30 -14.62
N ALA A 75 -2.16 10.14 -14.47
CA ALA A 75 -1.56 10.86 -15.60
C ALA A 75 -0.88 9.92 -16.61
N SER A 76 -0.36 8.78 -16.14
CA SER A 76 0.35 7.79 -16.96
C SER A 76 -0.56 6.67 -17.48
N ALA A 77 -1.84 6.66 -17.10
CA ALA A 77 -2.77 5.64 -17.55
C ALA A 77 -3.02 5.78 -19.05
N PRO A 78 -2.93 4.69 -19.85
CA PRO A 78 -3.29 4.75 -21.26
C PRO A 78 -4.75 5.20 -21.39
N PRO A 79 -5.11 5.93 -22.46
CA PRO A 79 -6.48 6.38 -22.68
C PRO A 79 -7.41 5.16 -22.64
N ARG A 80 -8.48 5.25 -21.85
CA ARG A 80 -9.50 4.20 -21.82
C ARG A 80 -10.01 4.01 -23.25
N ALA A 81 -9.90 2.80 -23.78
CA ALA A 81 -10.49 2.46 -25.06
C ALA A 81 -11.98 2.86 -25.02
N PRO A 82 -12.51 3.51 -26.07
CA PRO A 82 -13.92 3.81 -26.13
C PRO A 82 -14.68 2.48 -26.02
N THR A 83 -15.46 2.33 -24.95
CA THR A 83 -16.46 1.28 -24.86
C THR A 83 -17.42 1.51 -26.00
N MET A 84 -17.33 0.66 -27.04
CA MET A 84 -18.38 0.55 -28.04
C MET A 84 -19.60 0.01 -27.32
N ASP A 85 -20.42 0.94 -26.83
CA ASP A 85 -21.75 0.66 -26.33
C ASP A 85 -22.54 0.24 -27.56
N ASN A 86 -22.55 -1.07 -27.84
CA ASN A 86 -23.44 -1.66 -28.84
C ASN A 86 -24.85 -1.60 -28.26
N ALA A 87 -25.43 -0.40 -28.26
CA ALA A 87 -26.84 -0.18 -28.09
C ALA A 87 -27.56 -0.91 -29.24
N ARG A 88 -28.32 -1.92 -28.84
CA ARG A 88 -29.17 -2.76 -29.68
C ARG A 88 -30.24 -1.95 -30.40
#